data_AF-A0A524G7I6-F1
#
_entry.id   AF-A0A524G7I6-F1
#
_cell.length_a   1.000
_cell.length_b   1.000
_cell.length_c   1.000
_cell.angle_alpha   90.00
_cell.angle_beta   90.00
_cell.angle_gamma   90.00
#
_symmetry.space_group_name_H-M   'P 1'
#
loop_
_entity.id
_entity.type
_entity.pdbx_description
1 polymer ?
#
loop_
_entity_poly.entity_id
_entity_poly.type
_entity_poly.pdbx_seq_one_letter_code
_entity_poly.pdbx_strand_id
1 'polypeptide(L)'
;MRLFIDFIPVLVWAVLAIVLVVGMLVGSWILRPHVLQNSEKTSSYECGEEPIGPARIAYPYNYLVYTILFLVVDVLGAFLWLLSASSFRLSPSVVWQVLLFVLLLLGGLGYAMKRLPETFLSGQETLILYQEAKAVQAEQEKHTGGH
;
A
#
# COMPACT_ATOMS: atom_id res chain seq x y z
N MET A 1 -16.18 -0.26 -32.85
CA MET A 1 -15.13 0.73 -33.14
C MET A 1 -15.30 2.07 -32.43
N ARG A 2 -16.53 2.55 -32.12
CA ARG A 2 -16.71 3.83 -31.38
C ARG A 2 -16.16 3.82 -29.94
N LEU A 3 -16.29 2.70 -29.23
CA LEU A 3 -15.78 2.55 -27.86
C LEU A 3 -14.29 2.93 -27.73
N PHE A 4 -13.42 2.51 -28.66
CA PHE A 4 -12.00 2.86 -28.63
C PHE A 4 -11.73 4.35 -28.83
N ILE A 5 -12.56 5.04 -29.62
CA ILE A 5 -12.44 6.47 -29.87
C ILE A 5 -12.84 7.25 -28.61
N ASP A 6 -13.83 6.76 -27.86
CA ASP A 6 -14.29 7.37 -26.62
C ASP A 6 -13.25 7.29 -25.49
N PHE A 7 -12.27 6.37 -25.58
CA PHE A 7 -11.14 6.30 -24.65
C PHE A 7 -9.94 7.17 -25.05
N ILE A 8 -9.91 7.74 -26.27
CA ILE A 8 -8.83 8.63 -26.71
C ILE A 8 -8.64 9.80 -25.74
N PRO A 9 -9.68 10.52 -25.27
CA PRO A 9 -9.52 11.59 -24.29
C PRO A 9 -8.85 11.11 -22.99
N VAL A 10 -9.21 9.93 -22.49
CA VAL A 10 -8.61 9.35 -21.27
C VAL A 10 -7.13 9.10 -21.46
N LEU A 11 -6.74 8.52 -22.59
CA LEU A 11 -5.33 8.31 -22.93
C LEU A 11 -4.57 9.63 -23.08
N VAL A 12 -5.17 10.63 -23.73
CA VAL A 12 -4.57 11.97 -23.86
C VAL A 12 -4.32 12.58 -22.48
N TRP A 13 -5.29 12.54 -21.57
CA TRP A 13 -5.11 13.05 -20.20
C TRP A 13 -4.06 12.27 -19.42
N ALA A 14 -4.02 10.94 -19.53
CA ALA A 14 -3.01 10.12 -18.88
C ALA A 14 -1.59 10.47 -19.38
N VAL A 15 -1.42 10.61 -20.70
CA VAL A 15 -0.14 11.01 -21.30
C VAL A 15 0.25 12.42 -20.87
N LEU A 16 -0.69 13.37 -20.88
CA LEU A 16 -0.43 14.74 -20.40
C LEU A 16 0.01 14.75 -18.93
N ALA A 17 -0.63 13.97 -18.07
CA ALA A 17 -0.24 13.84 -16.66
C ALA A 17 1.19 13.29 -16.51
N ILE A 18 1.54 12.25 -17.28
CA ILE A 18 2.90 11.68 -17.28
C ILE A 18 3.91 12.71 -17.78
N VAL A 19 3.63 13.39 -18.89
CA VAL A 19 4.50 14.44 -19.45
C VAL A 19 4.73 15.57 -18.44
N LEU A 20 3.69 15.96 -17.71
CA LEU A 20 3.78 17.00 -16.69
C LEU A 20 4.68 16.54 -15.52
N VAL A 21 4.46 15.34 -14.98
CA VAL A 21 5.27 14.77 -13.88
C VAL A 21 6.73 14.62 -14.31
N VAL A 22 6.96 14.03 -15.48
CA VAL A 22 8.32 13.85 -16.03
C VAL A 22 8.96 15.21 -16.32
N GLY A 23 8.22 16.15 -16.89
CA GLY A 23 8.70 17.51 -17.16
C GLY A 23 9.10 18.25 -15.89
N MET A 24 8.33 18.11 -14.81
CA MET A 24 8.68 18.66 -13.50
C MET A 24 9.92 17.99 -12.88
N LEU A 25 10.03 16.66 -12.99
CA LEU A 25 11.21 15.91 -12.51
C LEU A 25 12.47 16.31 -13.26
N VAL A 26 12.42 16.38 -14.60
CA VAL A 26 13.52 16.82 -15.46
C VAL A 26 13.85 18.29 -15.20
N GLY A 27 12.82 19.14 -15.07
CA GLY A 27 12.96 20.54 -14.71
C GLY A 27 13.67 20.72 -13.36
N SER A 28 13.28 19.95 -12.34
CA SER A 28 13.95 19.94 -11.04
C SER A 28 15.39 19.47 -11.15
N TRP A 29 15.64 18.40 -11.91
CA TRP A 29 16.98 17.86 -12.12
C TRP A 29 17.93 18.85 -12.81
N ILE A 30 17.46 19.58 -13.82
CA ILE A 30 18.27 20.58 -14.53
C ILE A 30 18.45 21.89 -13.74
N LEU A 31 17.44 22.33 -12.99
CA LEU A 31 17.53 23.53 -12.14
C LEU A 31 18.32 23.29 -10.84
N ARG A 32 18.49 22.02 -10.42
CA ARG A 32 19.17 21.70 -9.16
C ARG A 32 20.63 22.18 -9.19
N PRO A 33 21.10 22.89 -8.15
CA PRO A 33 22.51 23.20 -8.02
C PRO A 33 23.32 21.90 -7.88
N HIS A 34 24.26 21.69 -8.80
CA HIS A 34 25.17 20.55 -8.81
C HIS A 34 26.29 20.78 -7.80
N VAL A 35 25.93 20.82 -6.50
CA VAL A 35 26.91 20.81 -5.42
C VAL A 35 27.48 19.40 -5.32
N LEU A 36 28.81 19.29 -5.13
CA LEU A 36 29.49 18.02 -4.85
C LEU A 36 28.67 17.23 -3.82
N GLN A 37 28.27 16.03 -4.22
CA GLN A 37 27.55 15.09 -3.35
C GLN A 37 28.55 14.56 -2.32
N ASN A 38 28.71 15.28 -1.22
CA ASN A 38 29.48 14.80 -0.08
C ASN A 38 28.83 13.50 0.44
N SER A 39 29.64 12.55 0.92
CA SER A 39 29.18 11.26 1.46
C SER A 39 28.01 11.42 2.45
N GLU A 40 28.09 12.42 3.32
CA GLU A 40 27.05 12.82 4.29
C GLU A 40 25.69 13.21 3.67
N LYS A 41 25.68 13.74 2.43
CA LYS A 41 24.42 14.13 1.76
C LYS A 41 23.74 12.96 1.08
N THR A 42 24.46 11.87 0.86
CA THR A 42 24.00 10.65 0.18
C THR A 42 23.84 9.47 1.13
N SER A 43 24.27 9.60 2.39
CA SER A 43 24.03 8.61 3.43
C SER A 43 22.55 8.55 3.81
N SER A 44 22.10 7.38 4.26
CA SER A 44 20.74 7.24 4.78
C SER A 44 20.60 8.06 6.06
N TYR A 45 19.51 8.83 6.15
CA TYR A 45 19.25 9.70 7.29
C TYR A 45 18.74 8.88 8.49
N GLU A 46 19.54 8.77 9.55
CA GLU A 46 19.11 8.26 10.86
C GLU A 46 19.45 9.28 11.96
N CYS A 47 18.87 10.48 11.89
CA CYS A 47 19.08 11.56 12.88
C CYS A 47 20.56 11.97 13.10
N GLY A 48 21.42 11.76 12.11
CA GLY A 48 22.86 12.07 12.20
C GLY A 48 23.74 10.90 12.68
N GLU A 49 23.15 9.73 12.92
CA GLU A 49 23.87 8.49 13.18
C GLU A 49 24.11 7.73 11.87
N GLU A 50 25.19 6.92 11.82
CA GLU A 50 25.43 6.04 10.69
C GLU A 50 24.35 4.94 10.63
N PRO A 51 23.76 4.67 9.45
CA PRO A 51 22.72 3.67 9.33
C PRO A 51 23.28 2.28 9.67
N ILE A 52 22.73 1.67 10.71
CA ILE A 52 23.15 0.35 11.17
C ILE A 52 22.39 -0.78 10.44
N GLY A 53 23.15 -1.66 9.80
CA GLY A 53 22.62 -2.90 9.21
C GLY A 53 21.69 -2.74 7.99
N PRO A 54 21.11 -3.85 7.50
CA PRO A 54 20.22 -3.83 6.36
C PRO A 54 18.85 -3.24 6.72
N ALA A 55 18.39 -2.25 5.93
CA ALA A 55 17.07 -1.62 6.07
C ALA A 55 15.86 -2.55 5.78
N ARG A 56 16.09 -3.83 5.48
CA ARG A 56 15.05 -4.81 5.14
C ARG A 56 14.89 -5.81 6.27
N ILE A 57 14.06 -5.45 7.23
CA ILE A 57 13.55 -6.38 8.24
C ILE A 57 12.27 -7.06 7.71
N ALA A 58 12.06 -8.31 8.12
CA ALA A 58 10.81 -9.01 7.79
C ALA A 58 9.65 -8.32 8.52
N TYR A 59 8.79 -7.65 7.77
CA TYR A 59 7.60 -7.04 8.34
C TYR A 59 6.61 -8.12 8.77
N PRO A 60 5.89 -7.92 9.89
CA PRO A 60 4.90 -8.87 10.35
C PRO A 60 3.79 -9.07 9.32
N TYR A 61 3.14 -10.24 9.40
CA TYR A 61 2.06 -10.65 8.49
C TYR A 61 0.75 -9.87 8.71
N ASN A 62 0.70 -8.98 9.68
CA ASN A 62 -0.47 -8.17 10.02
C ASN A 62 -0.99 -7.35 8.84
N TYR A 63 -0.11 -6.78 8.01
CA TYR A 63 -0.49 -6.03 6.80
C TYR A 63 -1.14 -6.90 5.72
N LEU A 64 -0.77 -8.19 5.67
CA LEU A 64 -1.37 -9.13 4.72
C LEU A 64 -2.84 -9.40 5.07
N VAL A 65 -3.15 -9.55 6.36
CA VAL A 65 -4.53 -9.78 6.82
C VAL A 65 -5.42 -8.61 6.43
N TYR A 66 -4.97 -7.37 6.65
CA TYR A 66 -5.70 -6.18 6.20
C TYR A 66 -5.90 -6.17 4.67
N THR A 67 -4.85 -6.49 3.91
CA THR A 67 -4.91 -6.54 2.43
C THR A 67 -5.95 -7.55 1.95
N ILE A 68 -6.00 -8.73 2.56
CA ILE A 68 -7.00 -9.77 2.22
C ILE A 68 -8.41 -9.30 2.58
N LEU A 69 -8.60 -8.70 3.76
CA LEU A 69 -9.92 -8.17 4.17
C LEU A 69 -10.39 -7.05 3.23
N PHE A 70 -9.48 -6.14 2.86
CA PHE A 70 -9.76 -5.10 1.88
C PHE A 70 -10.14 -5.69 0.52
N LEU A 71 -9.39 -6.68 0.03
CA LEU A 71 -9.66 -7.35 -1.24
C LEU A 71 -11.05 -8.00 -1.27
N VAL A 72 -11.48 -8.62 -0.18
CA VAL A 72 -12.83 -9.22 -0.09
C VAL A 72 -13.92 -8.15 -0.25
N VAL A 73 -13.78 -7.01 0.42
CA VAL A 73 -14.74 -5.90 0.32
C VAL A 73 -14.68 -5.21 -1.05
N ASP A 74 -13.49 -5.10 -1.65
CA ASP A 74 -13.30 -4.54 -2.98
C ASP A 74 -14.00 -5.40 -4.05
N VAL A 75 -13.82 -6.72 -4.00
CA VAL A 75 -14.53 -7.68 -4.88
C VAL A 75 -16.05 -7.62 -4.68
N LEU A 76 -16.52 -7.46 -3.43
CA LEU A 76 -17.93 -7.23 -3.16
C LEU A 76 -18.44 -5.94 -3.82
N GLY A 77 -17.68 -4.85 -3.72
CA GLY A 77 -18.00 -3.59 -4.39
C GLY A 77 -18.10 -3.73 -5.91
N ALA A 78 -17.13 -4.41 -6.52
CA ALA A 78 -17.13 -4.69 -7.97
C ALA A 78 -18.34 -5.53 -8.39
N PHE A 79 -18.72 -6.54 -7.60
CA PHE A 79 -19.90 -7.37 -7.86
C PHE A 79 -21.20 -6.56 -7.80
N LEU A 80 -21.35 -5.71 -6.78
CA LEU A 80 -22.52 -4.83 -6.65
C LEU A 80 -22.57 -3.78 -7.76
N TRP A 81 -21.42 -3.22 -8.14
CA TRP A 81 -21.34 -2.28 -9.26
C TRP A 81 -21.77 -2.94 -10.57
N LEU A 82 -21.29 -4.16 -10.86
CA LEU A 82 -21.69 -4.91 -12.07
C LEU A 82 -23.19 -5.16 -12.11
N LEU A 83 -23.78 -5.54 -10.97
CA LEU A 83 -25.23 -5.73 -10.87
C LEU A 83 -25.98 -4.41 -11.10
N SER A 84 -25.50 -3.30 -10.52
CA SER A 84 -26.11 -1.97 -10.70
C SER A 84 -25.95 -1.43 -12.11
N ALA A 85 -24.84 -1.70 -12.78
CA ALA A 85 -24.56 -1.25 -14.15
C ALA A 85 -25.34 -2.08 -15.18
N SER A 86 -25.76 -3.29 -14.81
CA SER A 86 -26.59 -4.12 -15.67
C SER A 86 -28.01 -3.54 -15.79
N SER A 87 -28.54 -3.48 -17.02
CA SER A 87 -29.93 -3.04 -17.27
C SER A 87 -30.96 -4.14 -17.01
N PHE A 88 -30.66 -5.12 -16.15
CA PHE A 88 -31.58 -6.22 -15.88
C PHE A 88 -32.79 -5.73 -15.09
N ARG A 89 -34.00 -6.13 -15.51
CA ARG A 89 -35.16 -6.11 -14.62
C ARG A 89 -34.93 -7.19 -13.56
N LEU A 90 -34.40 -6.78 -12.42
CA LEU A 90 -34.14 -7.68 -11.30
C LEU A 90 -35.48 -8.21 -10.78
N SER A 91 -35.66 -9.53 -10.85
CA SER A 91 -36.76 -10.19 -10.13
C SER A 91 -36.59 -9.96 -8.62
N PRO A 92 -37.67 -9.81 -7.84
CA PRO A 92 -37.58 -9.71 -6.38
C PRO A 92 -36.78 -10.85 -5.74
N SER A 93 -36.78 -12.05 -6.35
CA SER A 93 -35.98 -13.19 -5.89
C SER A 93 -34.47 -12.94 -5.94
N VAL A 94 -33.98 -12.27 -7.00
CA VAL A 94 -32.55 -11.95 -7.18
C VAL A 94 -32.11 -10.89 -6.17
N VAL A 95 -32.97 -9.90 -5.92
CA VAL A 95 -32.70 -8.87 -4.90
C VAL A 95 -32.51 -9.51 -3.53
N TRP A 96 -33.37 -10.46 -3.15
CA TRP A 96 -33.23 -11.20 -1.88
C TRP A 96 -31.95 -12.03 -1.80
N GLN A 97 -31.56 -12.70 -2.89
CA GLN A 97 -30.31 -13.48 -2.94
C GLN A 97 -29.08 -12.58 -2.77
N VAL A 98 -29.06 -11.42 -3.43
CA VAL A 98 -27.97 -10.44 -3.33
C VAL A 98 -27.91 -9.83 -1.93
N LEU A 99 -29.07 -9.50 -1.34
CA LEU A 99 -29.13 -9.00 0.04
C LEU A 99 -28.59 -10.03 1.04
N LEU A 100 -28.99 -11.30 0.91
CA LEU A 100 -28.45 -12.38 1.75
C LEU A 100 -26.94 -12.55 1.56
N PHE A 101 -26.46 -12.52 0.33
CA PHE A 101 -25.03 -12.61 0.03
C PHE A 101 -24.23 -11.46 0.67
N VAL A 102 -24.70 -10.22 0.51
CA VAL A 102 -24.10 -9.03 1.15
C VAL A 102 -24.10 -9.17 2.67
N LEU A 103 -25.23 -9.57 3.27
CA LEU A 103 -25.32 -9.76 4.72
C LEU A 103 -24.38 -10.84 5.24
N LEU A 104 -24.23 -11.95 4.52
CA LEU A 104 -23.29 -13.01 4.89
C LEU A 104 -21.84 -12.52 4.83
N LEU A 105 -21.45 -11.78 3.78
CA LEU A 105 -20.10 -11.23 3.68
C LEU A 105 -19.82 -10.14 4.71
N LEU A 106 -20.76 -9.22 4.94
CA LEU A 106 -20.63 -8.19 5.96
C LEU A 106 -20.60 -8.79 7.37
N GLY A 107 -21.39 -9.84 7.63
CA GLY A 107 -21.36 -10.59 8.88
C GLY A 107 -20.02 -11.30 9.09
N GLY A 108 -19.50 -11.96 8.05
CA GLY A 108 -18.17 -12.59 8.07
C GLY A 108 -17.05 -11.57 8.29
N LEU A 109 -17.12 -10.41 7.63
CA LEU A 109 -16.18 -9.31 7.81
C LEU A 109 -16.26 -8.75 9.24
N GLY A 110 -17.46 -8.53 9.77
CA GLY A 110 -17.67 -8.07 11.15
C GLY A 110 -17.12 -9.06 12.18
N TYR A 111 -17.31 -10.36 11.96
CA TYR A 111 -16.71 -11.40 12.80
C TYR A 111 -15.18 -11.38 12.72
N ALA A 112 -14.62 -11.30 11.51
CA ALA A 112 -13.18 -11.22 11.31
C ALA A 112 -12.60 -10.01 12.03
N MET A 113 -13.16 -8.81 11.83
CA MET A 113 -12.72 -7.59 12.50
C MET A 113 -12.78 -7.71 14.03
N LYS A 114 -13.84 -8.32 14.59
CA LYS A 114 -13.93 -8.54 16.04
C LYS A 114 -12.88 -9.53 16.57
N ARG A 115 -12.42 -10.47 15.73
CA ARG A 115 -11.43 -11.48 16.12
C ARG A 115 -10.00 -11.02 15.90
N LEU A 116 -9.78 -10.00 15.06
CA LEU A 116 -8.47 -9.41 14.86
C LEU A 116 -7.99 -8.79 16.18
N PRO A 117 -6.76 -9.10 16.64
CA PRO A 117 -6.19 -8.43 17.80
C PRO A 117 -5.91 -6.95 17.50
N GLU A 118 -6.16 -6.09 18.48
CA GLU A 118 -5.88 -4.64 18.38
C GLU A 118 -4.38 -4.35 18.08
N THR A 119 -3.50 -5.30 18.40
CA THR A 119 -2.05 -5.21 18.11
C THR A 119 -1.73 -5.17 16.61
N PHE A 120 -2.63 -5.68 15.76
CA PHE A 120 -2.45 -5.70 14.31
C PHE A 120 -2.57 -4.31 13.68
N LEU A 121 -3.51 -3.52 14.19
CA LEU A 121 -3.78 -2.14 13.75
C LEU A 121 -2.85 -1.14 14.43
N SER A 122 -2.43 -1.42 15.67
CA SER A 122 -1.56 -0.52 16.45
C SER A 122 -0.10 -0.55 16.00
N GLY A 123 0.33 -1.63 15.34
CA GLY A 123 1.73 -1.78 14.91
C GLY A 123 2.72 -1.99 16.07
N GLN A 124 2.26 -2.25 17.29
CA GLN A 124 3.18 -2.49 18.43
C GLN A 124 4.14 -3.66 18.18
N GLU A 125 3.69 -4.74 17.57
CA GLU A 125 4.54 -5.88 17.21
C GLU A 125 5.63 -5.50 16.20
N THR A 126 5.33 -4.57 15.28
CA THR A 126 6.34 -4.04 14.34
C THR A 126 7.42 -3.26 15.08
N LEU A 127 7.05 -2.52 16.13
CA LEU A 127 7.99 -1.74 16.94
C LEU A 127 8.88 -2.65 17.76
N ILE A 128 8.34 -3.74 18.32
CA ILE A 128 9.12 -4.74 19.06
C ILE A 128 10.12 -5.42 18.14
N LEU A 129 9.68 -5.91 16.98
CA LEU A 129 10.57 -6.50 15.98
C LEU A 129 11.64 -5.53 15.50
N TYR A 130 11.28 -4.24 15.34
CA TYR A 130 12.23 -3.20 14.98
C TYR A 130 13.27 -2.96 16.08
N GLN A 131 12.84 -2.90 17.34
CA GLN A 131 13.73 -2.73 18.49
C GLN A 131 14.67 -3.93 18.66
N GLU A 132 14.16 -5.16 18.50
CA GLU A 132 14.96 -6.38 18.51
C GLU A 132 15.97 -6.41 17.37
N ALA A 133 15.55 -6.09 16.14
CA ALA A 133 16.46 -5.99 15.00
C ALA A 133 17.54 -4.94 15.25
N LYS A 134 17.19 -3.78 15.82
CA LYS A 134 18.13 -2.73 16.20
C LYS A 134 19.11 -3.20 17.28
N ALA A 135 18.65 -3.96 18.27
CA ALA A 135 19.49 -4.51 19.34
C ALA A 135 20.49 -5.55 18.80
N VAL A 136 20.05 -6.47 17.93
CA VAL A 136 20.93 -7.45 17.28
C VAL A 136 21.99 -6.76 16.41
N GLN A 137 21.60 -5.71 15.69
CA GLN A 137 22.55 -4.92 14.89
C GLN A 137 23.60 -4.21 15.75
N ALA A 138 23.19 -3.61 16.88
CA ALA A 138 24.12 -2.99 17.82
C ALA A 138 25.10 -4.00 18.45
N GLU A 139 24.66 -5.25 18.67
CA GLU A 139 25.54 -6.32 19.16
C GLU A 139 26.53 -6.79 18.09
N GLN A 140 26.10 -6.91 16.83
CA GLN A 140 26.98 -7.23 15.70
C GLN A 140 28.06 -6.16 15.47
N GLU A 141 27.71 -4.89 15.62
CA GLU A 141 28.65 -3.78 15.52
C GLU A 141 29.72 -3.85 16.60
N LYS A 142 29.34 -4.15 17.85
CA LYS A 142 30.28 -4.34 18.97
C LYS A 142 31.29 -5.48 18.73
N HIS A 143 30.90 -6.51 17.98
CA HIS A 143 31.78 -7.61 17.59
C HIS A 143 32.67 -7.30 16.38
N THR A 144 32.30 -6.33 15.54
CA THR A 144 33.01 -6.00 14.29
C THR A 144 33.91 -4.76 14.44
N GLY A 145 33.56 -3.81 15.32
CA GLY A 145 34.32 -2.59 15.64
C GLY A 145 35.49 -2.79 16.62
N GLY A 146 35.94 -4.03 16.82
CA GLY A 146 37.09 -4.40 17.66
C GLY A 146 38.44 -4.43 16.93
N HIS A 147 38.55 -3.81 15.75
CA HIS A 147 39.79 -3.71 14.97
C HIS A 147 40.10 -2.25 14.61
#